data_AF-A0A3P6BRQ3-F1
#
_entry.id   AF-A0A3P6BRQ3-F1
#
_cell.length_a   1.000
_cell.length_b   1.000
_cell.length_c   1.000
_cell.angle_alpha   90.00
_cell.angle_beta   90.00
_cell.angle_gamma   90.00
#
_symmetry.space_group_name_H-M   'P 1'
#
loop_
_entity.id
_entity.type
_entity.pdbx_description
1 polymer ?
#
loop_
_entity_poly.entity_id
_entity_poly.type
_entity_poly.pdbx_seq_one_letter_code
_entity_poly.pdbx_strand_id
1 'polypeptide(L)'
;MKRNGETKQRRNVAEETEQGGGDPAMWEDLDRNFRQVQSVLDRNRSLIQQVNDNHQSRMADNMSKNVALIQELNGNISKVVSMYSDLNTNFSSAFHGGKNGRDGGGATGTRAN
;
A
#
# COMPACT_ATOMS: atom_id res chain seq x y z
N MET A 1 -50.34 8.17 38.51
CA MET A 1 -50.54 6.70 38.45
C MET A 1 -50.35 6.22 37.01
N LYS A 2 -49.45 5.23 36.79
CA LYS A 2 -49.31 4.27 35.65
C LYS A 2 -48.95 4.87 34.26
N ARG A 3 -47.72 4.79 33.69
CA ARG A 3 -46.81 3.70 33.19
C ARG A 3 -47.25 2.94 31.90
N ASN A 4 -46.33 2.99 30.91
CA ASN A 4 -46.04 2.09 29.76
C ASN A 4 -47.03 1.98 28.57
N GLY A 5 -46.60 1.83 27.31
CA GLY A 5 -45.26 1.63 26.75
C GLY A 5 -45.21 1.60 25.21
N GLU A 6 -44.05 2.01 24.69
CA GLU A 6 -43.29 1.43 23.55
C GLU A 6 -43.92 1.28 22.16
N THR A 7 -43.41 2.06 21.18
CA THR A 7 -42.81 1.47 19.96
C THR A 7 -41.77 2.41 19.34
N LYS A 8 -40.58 2.30 19.93
CA LYS A 8 -39.26 2.31 19.32
C LYS A 8 -39.25 2.18 17.78
N GLN A 9 -39.22 3.31 17.06
CA GLN A 9 -38.68 3.34 15.70
C GLN A 9 -37.31 4.02 15.74
N ARG A 10 -36.35 3.32 16.36
CA ARG A 10 -34.93 3.54 16.11
C ARG A 10 -34.72 3.17 14.65
N ARG A 11 -34.68 4.16 13.76
CA ARG A 11 -34.19 4.00 12.40
C ARG A 11 -32.68 3.73 12.50
N ASN A 12 -32.34 2.47 12.78
CA ASN A 12 -31.09 1.88 12.35
C ASN A 12 -31.25 1.66 10.84
N VAL A 13 -30.86 2.67 10.06
CA VAL A 13 -30.32 2.42 8.73
C VAL A 13 -28.83 2.64 8.97
N ALA A 14 -28.17 1.64 9.54
CA ALA A 14 -27.28 0.78 8.77
C ALA A 14 -26.37 1.69 7.94
N GLU A 15 -25.24 2.05 8.56
CA GLU A 15 -24.07 2.51 7.82
C GLU A 15 -23.86 1.53 6.67
N GLU A 16 -24.28 1.92 5.47
CA GLU A 16 -23.66 1.42 4.25
C GLU A 16 -22.24 2.00 4.24
N THR A 17 -21.39 1.43 5.10
CA THR A 17 -19.98 1.33 4.78
C THR A 17 -19.94 0.37 3.60
N GLU A 18 -20.11 0.93 2.41
CA GLU A 18 -19.77 0.26 1.17
C GLU A 18 -18.42 -0.44 1.39
N GLN A 19 -18.41 -1.71 1.02
CA GLN A 19 -17.36 -2.68 1.25
C GLN A 19 -15.99 -2.12 0.82
N GLY A 20 -15.27 -1.51 1.76
CA GLY A 20 -13.85 -1.17 1.63
C GLY A 20 -12.93 -2.39 1.77
N GLY A 21 -13.45 -3.59 1.49
CA GLY A 21 -12.70 -4.83 1.56
C GLY A 21 -12.03 -5.12 0.22
N GLY A 22 -10.91 -4.43 -0.05
CA GLY A 22 -9.99 -4.89 -1.10
C GLY A 22 -9.62 -6.37 -0.88
N ASP A 23 -9.35 -7.11 -1.95
CA ASP A 23 -8.95 -8.52 -1.91
C ASP A 23 -7.86 -8.73 -0.83
N PRO A 24 -8.03 -9.65 0.13
CA PRO A 24 -7.01 -9.96 1.14
C PRO A 24 -5.61 -10.17 0.55
N ALA A 25 -5.52 -10.77 -0.64
CA ALA A 25 -4.24 -10.96 -1.35
C ALA A 25 -3.60 -9.64 -1.78
N MET A 26 -4.40 -8.65 -2.20
CA MET A 26 -3.93 -7.30 -2.53
C MET A 26 -3.33 -6.60 -1.30
N TRP A 27 -3.95 -6.76 -0.12
CA TRP A 27 -3.44 -6.20 1.12
C TRP A 27 -2.15 -6.87 1.59
N GLU A 28 -2.02 -8.19 1.43
CA GLU A 28 -0.80 -8.93 1.73
C GLU A 28 0.36 -8.48 0.83
N ASP A 29 0.09 -8.34 -0.47
CA ASP A 29 1.06 -7.80 -1.43
C ASP A 29 1.49 -6.38 -1.07
N LEU A 30 0.56 -5.53 -0.66
CA LEU A 30 0.83 -4.18 -0.25
C LEU A 30 1.73 -4.13 1.01
N ASP A 31 1.40 -4.91 2.05
CA ASP A 31 2.20 -5.00 3.29
C ASP A 31 3.63 -5.45 2.99
N ARG A 32 3.79 -6.49 2.17
CA ARG A 32 5.11 -7.00 1.78
C ARG A 32 5.94 -5.94 1.06
N ASN A 33 5.35 -5.23 0.09
CA ASN A 33 6.06 -4.19 -0.64
C ASN A 33 6.46 -3.03 0.29
N PHE A 34 5.59 -2.62 1.22
CA PHE A 34 5.93 -1.59 2.21
C PHE A 34 7.09 -2.02 3.11
N ARG A 35 7.09 -3.26 3.62
CA ARG A 35 8.21 -3.79 4.41
C ARG A 35 9.52 -3.77 3.63
N GLN A 36 9.46 -4.06 2.35
CA GLN A 36 10.64 -4.02 1.48
C GLN A 36 11.16 -2.60 1.29
N VAL A 37 10.27 -1.62 1.06
CA VAL A 37 10.65 -0.19 1.00
C VAL A 37 11.25 0.25 2.33
N GLN A 38 10.64 -0.10 3.47
CA GLN A 38 11.15 0.22 4.81
C GLN A 38 12.57 -0.33 5.00
N SER A 39 12.82 -1.58 4.65
CA SER A 39 14.15 -2.18 4.74
C SER A 39 15.22 -1.41 3.96
N VAL A 40 14.87 -0.92 2.75
CA VAL A 40 15.79 -0.11 1.94
C VAL A 40 16.03 1.27 2.56
N LEU A 41 14.99 1.91 3.11
CA LEU A 41 15.12 3.20 3.79
C LEU A 41 15.91 3.10 5.10
N ASP A 42 15.75 2.02 5.85
CA ASP A 42 16.55 1.74 7.05
C ASP A 42 18.03 1.58 6.69
N ARG A 43 18.32 0.92 5.56
CA ARG A 43 19.68 0.85 5.04
C ARG A 43 20.22 2.24 4.68
N ASN A 44 19.43 3.09 4.02
CA ASN A 44 19.82 4.48 3.73
C ASN A 44 20.14 5.26 5.01
N ARG A 45 19.36 5.08 6.07
CA ARG A 45 19.64 5.71 7.37
C ARG A 45 21.02 5.29 7.91
N SER A 46 21.34 4.00 7.85
CA SER A 46 22.65 3.50 8.27
C SER A 46 23.80 4.02 7.40
N LEU A 47 23.61 4.11 6.07
CA LEU A 47 24.61 4.65 5.16
C LEU A 47 24.89 6.14 5.44
N ILE A 48 23.84 6.94 5.66
CA ILE A 48 23.99 8.36 6.02
C ILE A 48 24.77 8.50 7.33
N GLN A 49 24.49 7.66 8.32
CA GLN A 49 25.24 7.68 9.57
C GLN A 49 26.72 7.39 9.34
N GLN A 50 27.05 6.36 8.55
CA GLN A 50 28.43 6.02 8.22
C GLN A 50 29.13 7.14 7.44
N VAL A 51 28.43 7.80 6.51
CA VAL A 51 28.97 8.96 5.77
C VAL A 51 29.31 10.10 6.73
N ASN A 52 28.44 10.36 7.69
CA ASN A 52 28.65 11.38 8.72
C ASN A 52 29.83 11.03 9.63
N ASP A 53 29.92 9.78 10.10
CA ASP A 53 31.01 9.32 10.97
C ASP A 53 32.36 9.42 10.24
N ASN A 54 32.40 9.01 8.96
CA ASN A 54 33.58 9.16 8.12
C ASN A 54 34.00 10.63 7.97
N HIS A 55 33.03 11.54 7.79
CA HIS A 55 33.31 12.99 7.70
C HIS A 55 33.86 13.56 9.02
N GLN A 56 33.28 13.16 10.15
CA GLN A 56 33.72 13.57 11.49
C GLN A 56 35.12 13.05 11.83
N SER A 57 35.52 11.89 11.30
CA SER A 57 36.86 11.33 11.51
C SER A 57 37.99 12.20 10.93
N ARG A 58 37.68 13.07 9.95
CA ARG A 58 38.64 13.92 9.22
C ARG A 58 39.80 13.15 8.56
N MET A 59 39.67 11.83 8.39
CA MET A 59 40.64 11.00 7.69
C MET A 59 40.32 10.97 6.19
N ALA A 60 41.30 11.28 5.35
CA ALA A 60 41.14 11.29 3.89
C ALA A 60 40.64 9.93 3.35
N ASP A 61 41.17 8.83 3.90
CA ASP A 61 40.78 7.46 3.52
C ASP A 61 39.33 7.12 3.86
N ASN A 62 38.75 7.75 4.89
CA ASN A 62 37.34 7.55 5.23
C ASN A 62 36.44 8.41 4.36
N MET A 63 36.89 9.63 4.02
CA MET A 63 36.19 10.48 3.07
C MET A 63 36.12 9.87 1.66
N SER A 64 37.14 9.12 1.22
CA SER A 64 37.08 8.42 -0.06
C SER A 64 36.03 7.28 -0.07
N LYS A 65 35.84 6.59 1.07
CA LYS A 65 34.78 5.57 1.22
C LYS A 65 33.38 6.15 1.12
N ASN A 66 33.18 7.43 1.46
CA ASN A 66 31.86 8.08 1.32
C ASN A 66 31.36 8.08 -0.11
N VAL A 67 32.23 8.05 -1.11
CA VAL A 67 31.81 7.94 -2.52
C VAL A 67 31.03 6.66 -2.76
N ALA A 68 31.54 5.52 -2.29
CA ALA A 68 30.86 4.23 -2.43
C ALA A 68 29.56 4.17 -1.62
N LEU A 69 29.55 4.71 -0.39
CA LEU A 69 28.35 4.76 0.45
C LEU A 69 27.24 5.63 -0.18
N ILE A 70 27.60 6.77 -0.77
CA ILE A 70 26.65 7.66 -1.46
C ILE A 70 26.15 7.02 -2.76
N GLN A 71 27.00 6.30 -3.49
CA GLN A 71 26.57 5.51 -4.65
C GLN A 71 25.53 4.45 -4.26
N GLU A 72 25.75 3.73 -3.16
CA GLU A 72 24.77 2.76 -2.63
C GLU A 72 23.46 3.46 -2.24
N LEU A 73 23.54 4.60 -1.57
CA LEU A 73 22.36 5.41 -1.20
C LEU A 73 21.56 5.81 -2.44
N ASN A 74 22.21 6.31 -3.48
CA ASN A 74 21.56 6.70 -4.73
C ASN A 74 20.89 5.49 -5.41
N GLY A 75 21.56 4.34 -5.45
CA GLY A 75 20.99 3.10 -5.97
C GLY A 75 19.74 2.67 -5.19
N ASN A 76 19.77 2.78 -3.86
CA ASN A 76 18.63 2.49 -3.01
C ASN A 76 17.45 3.44 -3.27
N ILE A 77 17.71 4.73 -3.51
CA ILE A 77 16.65 5.69 -3.89
C ILE A 77 16.00 5.28 -5.23
N SER A 78 16.78 4.95 -6.25
CA SER A 78 16.24 4.44 -7.52
C SER A 78 15.41 3.17 -7.32
N LYS A 79 15.85 2.27 -6.43
CA LYS A 79 15.13 1.04 -6.09
C LYS A 79 13.79 1.35 -5.42
N VAL A 80 13.76 2.29 -4.47
CA VAL A 80 12.51 2.72 -3.81
C VAL A 80 11.53 3.31 -4.82
N VAL A 81 12.00 4.15 -5.75
CA VAL A 81 11.15 4.71 -6.81
C VAL A 81 10.53 3.59 -7.67
N SER A 82 11.30 2.57 -8.04
CA SER A 82 10.79 1.41 -8.78
C SER A 82 9.70 0.67 -7.98
N MET A 83 9.96 0.36 -6.70
CA MET A 83 8.98 -0.33 -5.85
C MET A 83 7.67 0.45 -5.71
N TYR A 84 7.75 1.78 -5.63
CA TYR A 84 6.54 2.62 -5.60
C TYR A 84 5.79 2.62 -6.93
N SER A 85 6.50 2.60 -8.06
CA SER A 85 5.88 2.45 -9.38
C SER A 85 5.13 1.12 -9.50
N ASP A 86 5.76 0.03 -9.06
CA ASP A 86 5.18 -1.31 -9.08
C ASP A 86 3.95 -1.37 -8.16
N LEU A 87 4.06 -0.83 -6.95
CA LEU A 87 2.97 -0.75 -5.98
C LEU A 87 1.79 0.06 -6.51
N ASN A 88 2.04 1.23 -7.12
CA ASN A 88 1.00 2.07 -7.70
C ASN A 88 0.29 1.38 -8.86
N THR A 89 1.04 0.65 -9.71
CA THR A 89 0.49 -0.09 -10.84
C THR A 89 -0.37 -1.26 -10.37
N ASN A 90 0.12 -2.05 -9.41
CA ASN A 90 -0.59 -3.19 -8.82
C ASN A 90 -1.86 -2.75 -8.07
N PHE A 91 -1.78 -1.63 -7.34
CA PHE A 91 -2.93 -1.07 -6.65
C PHE A 91 -4.00 -0.58 -7.65
N SER A 92 -3.56 0.14 -8.69
CA SER A 92 -4.45 0.64 -9.73
C SER A 92 -5.12 -0.51 -10.48
N SER A 93 -4.39 -1.57 -10.84
CA SER A 93 -4.97 -2.71 -11.56
C SER A 93 -5.98 -3.48 -10.71
N ALA A 94 -5.68 -3.71 -9.42
CA ALA A 94 -6.59 -4.40 -8.51
C ALA A 94 -7.91 -3.62 -8.31
N PHE A 95 -7.85 -2.29 -8.20
CA PHE A 95 -9.05 -1.48 -8.02
C PHE A 95 -9.91 -1.36 -9.28
N HIS A 96 -9.30 -1.29 -10.47
CA HIS A 96 -10.04 -1.22 -11.73
C HIS A 96 -10.56 -2.59 -12.20
N GLY A 97 -9.86 -3.70 -11.86
CA GLY A 97 -10.26 -5.06 -12.19
C GLY A 97 -11.51 -5.54 -11.45
N GLY A 98 -11.78 -5.03 -10.24
CA GLY A 98 -12.97 -5.37 -9.45
C GLY A 98 -14.30 -4.83 -10.02
N LYS A 99 -14.26 -3.90 -10.98
CA LYS A 99 -15.45 -3.24 -11.52
C LYS A 99 -16.07 -3.91 -12.75
N ASN A 100 -15.44 -4.96 -13.31
CA ASN A 100 -15.82 -5.53 -14.61
C ASN A 100 -16.30 -6.98 -14.58
N GLY A 101 -16.76 -7.49 -13.44
CA GLY A 101 -17.08 -8.92 -13.28
C GLY A 101 -18.38 -9.22 -12.54
N ARG A 102 -19.53 -8.73 -13.02
CA ARG A 102 -20.87 -9.30 -12.77
C ARG A 102 -21.95 -8.57 -13.58
N ASP A 103 -22.19 -9.06 -14.79
CA ASP A 103 -23.51 -9.18 -15.43
C ASP A 103 -23.26 -10.05 -16.67
N GLY A 104 -23.53 -11.34 -16.67
CA GLY A 104 -24.82 -11.93 -16.31
C GLY A 104 -25.52 -12.32 -17.60
N GLY A 105 -24.97 -13.32 -18.31
CA GLY A 105 -25.57 -13.86 -19.53
C GLY A 105 -26.99 -14.37 -19.28
N GLY A 106 -27.95 -13.78 -19.99
CA GLY A 106 -29.37 -14.10 -19.89
C GLY A 106 -30.11 -13.81 -21.19
N ALA A 107 -29.73 -14.49 -22.27
CA ALA A 107 -30.45 -14.54 -23.54
C ALA A 107 -30.39 -16.01 -24.00
N THR A 108 -31.44 -16.77 -24.24
CA THR A 108 -32.84 -16.47 -24.56
C THR A 108 -33.68 -17.70 -24.20
N GLY A 109 -34.90 -17.47 -23.71
CA GLY A 109 -35.88 -18.53 -23.55
C GLY A 109 -37.19 -17.99 -23.01
N THR A 110 -38.10 -17.55 -23.89
CA THR A 110 -39.55 -17.71 -23.68
C THR A 110 -40.27 -17.59 -25.03
N ARG A 111 -40.99 -18.67 -25.32
CA ARG A 111 -41.96 -18.94 -26.38
C ARG A 111 -43.26 -18.20 -26.08
N ALA A 112 -43.89 -17.58 -27.08
CA ALA A 112 -45.28 -17.13 -26.97
C ALA A 112 -46.05 -17.49 -28.25
N ASN A 113 -47.28 -17.97 -28.02
CA ASN A 113 -48.28 -18.46 -28.98
C ASN A 113 -48.59 -17.51 -30.12
#